data_AF-A0A2N5M7S4-F1
#
_entry.id   AF-A0A2N5M7S4-F1
#
_cell.length_a   1.000
_cell.length_b   1.000
_cell.length_c   1.000
_cell.angle_alpha   90.00
_cell.angle_beta   90.00
_cell.angle_gamma   90.00
#
_symmetry.space_group_name_H-M   'P 1'
#
loop_
_entity.id
_entity.type
_entity.pdbx_description
1 polymer ?
#
loop_
_entity_poly.entity_id
_entity_poly.type
_entity_poly.pdbx_seq_one_letter_code
_entity_poly.pdbx_strand_id
1 'polypeptide(L)'
;MAKRKQTGICELCGREDVETTIHHLTPREMGGSYLPTAHLCIPCHKQIHALYSNAELASRLSSVDLLKQDEQIRKFLKWIKKQAPGKHPKISKSRQKRRK
;
A
#
# COMPACT_ATOMS: atom_id res chain seq x y z
N MET A 1 -21.05 20.20 9.26
CA MET A 1 -20.49 19.26 10.27
C MET A 1 -19.24 18.63 9.69
N ALA A 2 -18.06 18.87 10.28
CA ALA A 2 -16.81 18.30 9.79
C ALA A 2 -16.84 16.78 10.00
N LYS A 3 -16.81 16.03 8.90
CA LYS A 3 -16.80 14.56 8.90
C LYS A 3 -15.56 14.11 9.70
N ARG A 4 -15.74 13.49 10.88
CA ARG A 4 -14.65 12.91 11.67
C ARG A 4 -13.89 11.95 10.76
N LYS A 5 -12.65 12.28 10.40
CA LYS A 5 -11.76 11.36 9.69
C LYS A 5 -11.46 10.21 10.64
N GLN A 6 -11.92 9.01 10.29
CA GLN A 6 -11.54 7.80 11.00
C GLN A 6 -10.07 7.54 10.70
N THR A 7 -9.22 7.69 11.71
CA THR A 7 -7.81 7.36 11.66
C THR A 7 -7.58 6.00 12.29
N GLY A 8 -6.56 5.29 11.81
CA GLY A 8 -6.23 3.94 12.25
C GLY A 8 -4.75 3.64 12.08
N ILE A 9 -4.41 2.36 12.15
CA ILE A 9 -3.03 1.87 12.02
C ILE A 9 -2.84 1.26 10.63
N CYS A 10 -1.80 1.67 9.91
CA CYS A 10 -1.46 1.09 8.62
C CYS A 10 -0.75 -0.26 8.80
N GLU A 11 -1.35 -1.35 8.32
CA GLU A 11 -0.83 -2.71 8.49
C GLU A 11 0.52 -2.96 7.78
N LEU A 12 0.83 -2.15 6.75
CA LEU A 12 2.08 -2.26 6.00
C LEU A 12 3.25 -1.51 6.62
N CYS A 13 3.07 -0.21 6.92
CA CYS A 13 4.16 0.63 7.44
C CYS A 13 4.17 0.79 8.96
N GLY A 14 3.08 0.41 9.64
CA GLY A 14 2.92 0.53 11.10
C GLY A 14 2.75 1.95 11.61
N ARG A 15 2.40 2.92 10.77
CA ARG A 15 2.04 4.28 11.24
C ARG A 15 0.66 4.28 11.85
N GLU A 16 0.53 4.98 12.96
CA GLU A 16 -0.71 5.21 13.71
C GLU A 16 -1.31 6.58 13.36
N ASP A 17 -2.58 6.81 13.73
CA ASP A 17 -3.32 8.04 13.48
C ASP A 17 -3.34 8.48 12.00
N VAL A 18 -3.40 7.50 11.09
CA VAL A 18 -3.43 7.74 9.64
C VAL A 18 -4.78 7.38 9.04
N GLU A 19 -5.20 8.12 8.02
CA GLU A 19 -6.34 7.71 7.19
C GLU A 19 -5.99 6.43 6.42
N THR A 20 -6.72 5.36 6.70
CA THR A 20 -6.55 4.06 6.06
C THR A 20 -7.59 3.80 5.00
N THR A 21 -7.19 3.04 3.99
CA THR A 21 -8.02 2.58 2.88
C THR A 21 -7.88 1.07 2.77
N ILE A 22 -8.94 0.38 2.34
CA ILE A 22 -8.92 -1.06 2.11
C ILE A 22 -8.16 -1.35 0.82
N HIS A 23 -7.12 -2.17 0.92
CA HIS A 23 -6.36 -2.69 -0.20
C HIS A 23 -6.59 -4.20 -0.32
N HIS A 24 -6.89 -4.68 -1.53
CA HIS A 24 -7.01 -6.13 -1.78
C HIS A 24 -5.63 -6.66 -2.09
N LEU A 25 -5.11 -7.56 -1.25
CA LEU A 25 -3.75 -8.09 -1.40
C LEU A 25 -3.61 -8.89 -2.70
N THR A 26 -4.67 -9.60 -3.08
CA THR A 26 -4.87 -10.06 -4.46
C THR A 26 -5.83 -9.11 -5.16
N PRO A 27 -5.47 -8.51 -6.30
CA PRO A 27 -6.37 -7.61 -7.02
C PRO A 27 -7.70 -8.28 -7.37
N ARG A 28 -8.81 -7.53 -7.33
CA ARG A 28 -10.15 -8.04 -7.68
C ARG A 28 -10.21 -8.62 -9.09
N GLU A 29 -9.54 -7.96 -10.05
CA GLU A 29 -9.42 -8.41 -11.44
C GLU A 29 -8.71 -9.77 -11.58
N MET A 30 -7.93 -10.17 -10.58
CA MET A 30 -7.25 -11.46 -10.51
C MET A 30 -7.98 -12.47 -9.60
N GLY A 31 -9.29 -12.26 -9.36
CA GLY A 31 -10.11 -13.13 -8.52
C GLY A 31 -10.07 -12.81 -7.01
N GLY A 32 -9.45 -11.70 -6.61
CA GLY A 32 -9.24 -11.36 -5.20
C GLY A 32 -10.43 -10.75 -4.45
N SER A 33 -11.64 -10.79 -4.99
CA SER A 33 -12.82 -10.13 -4.40
C SER A 33 -13.18 -10.61 -3.00
N TYR A 34 -12.93 -11.89 -2.70
CA TYR A 34 -13.20 -12.52 -1.40
C TYR A 34 -11.91 -12.95 -0.69
N LEU A 35 -10.75 -12.51 -1.20
CA LEU A 35 -9.44 -12.82 -0.63
C LEU A 35 -9.05 -11.77 0.41
N PRO A 36 -8.01 -12.04 1.22
CA PRO A 36 -7.59 -11.14 2.29
C PRO A 36 -7.34 -9.70 1.82
N THR A 37 -7.81 -8.77 2.64
CA THR A 37 -7.61 -7.33 2.47
C THR A 37 -6.73 -6.78 3.60
N ALA A 38 -6.15 -5.60 3.39
CA ALA A 38 -5.40 -4.88 4.42
C ALA A 38 -5.80 -3.38 4.47
N HIS A 39 -5.84 -2.82 5.67
CA HIS A 39 -5.99 -1.40 5.96
C HIS A 39 -4.65 -0.69 5.81
N LEU A 40 -4.51 0.04 4.71
CA LEU A 40 -3.28 0.75 4.36
C LEU A 40 -3.49 2.26 4.35
N CYS A 41 -2.53 3.00 4.88
CA CYS A 41 -2.53 4.45 4.70
C CYS A 41 -2.44 4.82 3.20
N ILE A 42 -3.03 5.96 2.83
CA ILE A 42 -3.06 6.46 1.45
C ILE A 42 -1.70 6.36 0.73
N PRO A 43 -0.56 6.80 1.32
CA PRO A 43 0.70 6.74 0.59
C PRO A 43 1.22 5.31 0.42
N CYS A 44 1.00 4.38 1.36
CA CYS A 44 1.34 2.97 1.17
C CYS A 44 0.51 2.36 0.04
N HIS A 45 -0.80 2.60 0.04
CA HIS A 45 -1.69 2.10 -1.01
C HIS A 45 -1.25 2.62 -2.40
N LYS A 46 -1.00 3.92 -2.53
CA LYS A 46 -0.50 4.52 -3.76
C LYS A 46 0.86 3.96 -4.18
N GLN A 47 1.77 3.73 -3.23
CA GLN A 47 3.11 3.21 -3.52
C GLN A 47 3.05 1.79 -4.10
N ILE A 48 2.21 0.90 -3.56
CA ILE A 48 2.03 -0.45 -4.10
C ILE A 48 1.62 -0.37 -5.58
N HIS A 49 0.59 0.41 -5.90
CA HIS A 49 0.14 0.58 -7.28
C HIS A 49 1.10 1.42 -8.15
N ALA A 50 2.08 2.09 -7.58
CA ALA A 50 3.13 2.75 -8.33
C ALA A 50 4.28 1.80 -8.71
N LEU A 51 4.55 0.79 -7.88
CA LEU A 51 5.63 -0.18 -8.07
C LEU A 51 5.21 -1.40 -8.87
N TYR A 52 4.06 -2.00 -8.55
CA TYR A 52 3.69 -3.34 -9.03
C TYR A 52 2.46 -3.33 -9.92
N SER A 53 2.42 -4.20 -10.92
CA SER A 53 1.21 -4.52 -11.69
C SER A 53 0.28 -5.45 -10.92
N ASN A 54 -0.98 -5.58 -11.39
CA ASN A 54 -1.94 -6.49 -10.75
C ASN A 54 -1.50 -7.96 -10.86
N ALA A 55 -0.85 -8.33 -11.96
CA ALA A 55 -0.27 -9.65 -12.15
C ALA A 55 0.87 -9.93 -11.15
N GLU A 56 1.74 -8.95 -10.90
CA GLU A 56 2.82 -9.09 -9.90
C GLU A 56 2.26 -9.23 -8.48
N LEU A 57 1.21 -8.46 -8.15
CA LEU A 57 0.55 -8.58 -6.84
C LEU A 57 -0.07 -9.96 -6.63
N ALA A 58 -0.82 -10.46 -7.61
CA ALA A 58 -1.46 -11.76 -7.52
C ALA A 58 -0.46 -12.93 -7.46
N SER A 59 0.66 -12.85 -8.19
CA SER A 59 1.61 -13.95 -8.33
C SER A 59 2.60 -14.10 -7.17
N ARG A 60 3.10 -12.98 -6.61
CA ARG A 60 4.21 -13.05 -5.64
C ARG A 60 4.10 -12.10 -4.43
N LEU A 61 3.08 -11.22 -4.39
CA LEU A 61 2.94 -10.20 -3.32
C LEU A 61 1.51 -10.18 -2.72
N SER A 62 0.89 -11.35 -2.61
CA SER A 62 -0.51 -11.51 -2.19
C SER A 62 -0.73 -11.48 -0.67
N SER A 63 0.26 -11.04 0.12
CA SER A 63 0.15 -10.85 1.57
C SER A 63 0.94 -9.63 2.06
N VAL A 64 0.59 -9.12 3.23
CA VAL A 64 1.30 -7.99 3.85
C VAL A 64 2.76 -8.35 4.15
N ASP A 65 3.04 -9.57 4.60
CA ASP A 65 4.40 -10.02 4.87
C ASP A 65 5.25 -10.11 3.60
N LEU A 66 4.70 -10.61 2.50
CA LEU A 66 5.38 -10.63 1.20
C LEU A 66 5.70 -9.20 0.72
N LEU A 67 4.75 -8.26 0.87
CA LEU A 67 4.99 -6.85 0.58
C LEU A 67 6.08 -6.25 1.48
N LYS A 68 6.14 -6.59 2.77
CA LYS A 68 7.18 -6.08 3.69
C LYS A 68 8.57 -6.61 3.34
N GLN A 69 8.66 -7.81 2.78
CA GLN A 69 9.92 -8.46 2.41
C GLN A 69 10.46 -8.00 1.05
N ASP A 70 9.61 -7.49 0.14
CA ASP A 70 10.05 -7.07 -1.19
C ASP A 70 10.96 -5.82 -1.17
N GLU A 71 12.10 -5.93 -1.85
CA GLU A 71 13.14 -4.91 -1.85
C GLU A 71 12.70 -3.57 -2.47
N GLN A 72 11.80 -3.60 -3.47
CA GLN A 72 11.39 -2.38 -4.19
C GLN A 72 10.60 -1.43 -3.28
N ILE A 73 9.75 -1.97 -2.40
CA ILE A 73 8.96 -1.17 -1.46
C ILE A 73 9.65 -0.96 -0.11
N ARG A 74 10.60 -1.82 0.27
CA ARG A 74 11.30 -1.76 1.57
C ARG A 74 11.93 -0.40 1.86
N LYS A 75 12.58 0.23 0.88
CA LYS A 75 13.18 1.58 1.03
C LYS A 75 12.11 2.62 1.35
N PHE A 76 10.97 2.55 0.67
CA PHE A 76 9.84 3.43 0.94
C PHE A 76 9.26 3.19 2.33
N LEU A 77 9.07 1.94 2.76
CA LEU A 77 8.53 1.62 4.09
C LEU A 77 9.42 2.16 5.23
N LYS A 78 10.74 2.01 5.11
CA LYS A 78 11.71 2.54 6.08
C LYS A 78 11.64 4.07 6.20
N TRP A 79 11.39 4.76 5.09
CA TRP A 79 11.32 6.21 5.06
C TRP A 79 9.94 6.73 5.53
N ILE A 80 8.84 6.16 5.02
CA ILE A 80 7.48 6.62 5.32
C ILE A 80 7.13 6.45 6.80
N LYS A 81 7.62 5.37 7.46
CA LYS A 81 7.39 5.12 8.89
C LYS A 81 7.89 6.26 9.80
N LYS A 82 8.87 7.05 9.33
CA LYS A 82 9.45 8.18 10.06
C LYS A 82 8.71 9.51 9.83
N GLN A 83 7.71 9.53 8.96
CA GLN A 83 6.99 10.75 8.58
C GLN A 83 5.74 10.93 9.45
N ALA A 84 5.36 12.20 9.68
CA ALA A 84 4.13 12.55 10.38
C ALA A 84 2.89 11.86 9.76
N PRO A 85 1.86 11.51 10.56
CA PRO A 85 0.67 10.80 10.06
C PRO A 85 -0.01 11.47 8.86
N GLY A 86 -0.10 12.82 8.87
CA GLY A 86 -0.66 13.61 7.76
C GLY A 86 0.25 13.75 6.53
N LYS A 87 1.47 13.21 6.53
CA LYS A 87 2.41 13.36 5.40
C LYS A 87 1.97 12.50 4.22
N HIS A 88 1.55 13.16 3.14
CA HIS A 88 1.18 12.55 1.87
C HIS A 88 2.21 12.91 0.78
N PRO A 89 3.28 12.12 0.58
CA PRO A 89 4.24 12.37 -0.49
C PRO A 89 3.63 12.24 -1.89
N LYS A 90 4.24 12.95 -2.84
CA LYS A 90 4.00 12.73 -4.27
C LYS A 90 4.59 11.39 -4.67
N ILE A 91 3.73 10.49 -5.15
CA ILE A 91 4.12 9.16 -5.62
C ILE A 91 3.96 9.12 -7.13
N SER A 92 5.01 8.69 -7.84
CA SER A 92 5.03 8.53 -9.28
C SER A 92 5.21 7.05 -9.64
N LYS A 93 4.56 6.61 -10.72
CA LYS A 93 4.71 5.24 -11.24
C LYS A 93 6.18 4.95 -11.56
N SER A 94 6.69 3.82 -11.08
CA SER A 94 8.05 3.34 -11.35
C SER A 94 8.28 3.18 -12.85
N ARG A 95 9.50 3.48 -13.31
CA ARG A 95 9.91 3.28 -14.72
C ARG A 95 9.73 1.83 -15.15
N GLN A 96 9.97 0.87 -14.26
CA GLN A 96 9.78 -0.56 -14.53
C GLN A 96 8.31 -0.89 -14.83
N LYS A 97 7.39 -0.36 -14.02
CA LYS A 97 5.95 -0.54 -14.24
C LYS A 97 5.43 0.14 -15.51
N ARG A 98 6.05 1.24 -15.95
CA ARG A 98 5.66 1.92 -17.20
C ARG A 98 6.09 1.19 -18.48
N ARG A 99 7.07 0.29 -18.37
CA ARG A 99 7.64 -0.48 -19.48
C ARG A 99 6.97 -1.86 -19.66
N LYS A 100 6.18 -2.29 -18.69
CA LYS A 100 5.34 -3.49 -18.72
C LYS A 100 3.91 -3.07 -19.01
#